data_AF-A0A2U0D962-F1
#
_entry.id   AF-A0A2U0D962-F1
#
_cell.length_a   1.000
_cell.length_b   1.000
_cell.length_c   1.000
_cell.angle_alpha   90.00
_cell.angle_beta   90.00
_cell.angle_gamma   90.00
#
_symmetry.space_group_name_H-M   'P 1'
#
loop_
_entity.id
_entity.type
_entity.pdbx_description
1 polymer ?
#
loop_
_entity_poly.entity_id
_entity_poly.type
_entity_poly.pdbx_seq_one_letter_code
_entity_poly.pdbx_strand_id
1 'polypeptide(L)' 'MKQGRKIYDSAFKKQSVQLSYERSNILELARELDIAVAMFYKWRKDYQEFGASSQSYR' A
#
# COMPACT_ATOMS: atom_id res chain seq x y z
N MET A 1 -11.77 -21.75 -5.87
CA MET A 1 -10.89 -21.39 -4.73
C MET A 1 -11.00 -19.90 -4.46
N LYS A 2 -11.77 -19.49 -3.43
CA LYS A 2 -11.83 -18.08 -3.02
C LYS A 2 -10.50 -17.79 -2.31
N GLN A 3 -9.55 -17.17 -3.01
CA GLN A 3 -8.33 -16.66 -2.38
C GLN A 3 -8.77 -15.69 -1.29
N GLY A 4 -8.57 -16.06 -0.03
CA GLY A 4 -8.88 -15.21 1.11
C GLY A 4 -8.22 -13.86 0.90
N ARG A 5 -8.99 -12.79 1.07
CA ARG A 5 -8.49 -11.43 0.91
C ARG A 5 -7.39 -11.24 1.97
N LYS A 6 -6.11 -11.21 1.57
CA LYS A 6 -4.99 -10.89 2.48
C LYS A 6 -5.34 -9.53 3.12
N ILE A 7 -5.62 -9.52 4.41
CA ILE A 7 -5.89 -8.30 5.17
C ILE A 7 -4.53 -7.78 5.61
N TYR A 8 -4.15 -6.62 5.08
CA TYR A 8 -2.93 -5.92 5.48
C TYR A 8 -3.30 -4.87 6.52
N ASP A 9 -2.48 -4.81 7.57
CA ASP A 9 -2.61 -3.80 8.61
C ASP A 9 -2.45 -2.38 8.04
N SER A 10 -3.19 -1.42 8.58
CA SER A 10 -3.15 -0.03 8.11
C SER A 10 -1.78 0.61 8.30
N ALA A 11 -1.06 0.30 9.38
CA ALA A 11 0.31 0.79 9.59
C ALA A 11 1.25 0.18 8.55
N PHE A 12 1.10 -1.11 8.26
CA PHE A 12 1.89 -1.80 7.24
C PHE A 12 1.69 -1.21 5.85
N LYS A 13 0.44 -0.89 5.46
CA LYS A 13 0.15 -0.21 4.18
C LYS A 13 0.84 1.15 4.11
N LYS A 14 0.77 1.92 5.19
CA LYS A 14 1.38 3.25 5.27
C LYS A 14 2.90 3.19 5.12
N GLN A 15 3.56 2.28 5.85
CA GLN A 15 5.01 2.07 5.75
C GLN A 15 5.41 1.59 4.36
N SER A 16 4.65 0.66 3.78
CA SER A 16 4.88 0.15 2.42
C SER A 16 4.78 1.27 1.37
N VAL A 17 3.79 2.15 1.50
CA VAL A 17 3.63 3.33 0.62
C VAL A 17 4.78 4.31 0.82
N GLN A 18 5.16 4.63 2.05
CA GLN A 18 6.27 5.53 2.37
C GLN A 18 7.59 5.03 1.75
N LEU A 19 7.94 3.77 2.01
CA LEU A 19 9.12 3.11 1.44
C LEU A 19 9.09 3.12 -0.09
N SER A 20 7.91 2.99 -0.69
CA SER A 20 7.78 3.05 -2.13
C SER A 20 8.08 4.44 -2.70
N TYR A 21 7.89 5.53 -1.94
CA TYR A 21 8.26 6.88 -2.36
C TYR A 21 9.76 7.14 -2.19
N GLU A 22 10.38 6.53 -1.17
CA GLU A 22 11.83 6.64 -0.91
C GLU A 22 12.66 5.79 -1.89
N ARG A 23 12.16 4.61 -2.26
CA ARG A 23 12.81 3.67 -3.19
C ARG A 23 12.45 4.02 -4.64
N SER A 24 13.45 4.05 -5.53
CA SER A 24 13.19 4.22 -6.97
C SER A 24 12.59 2.99 -7.64
N ASN A 25 12.73 1.79 -7.06
CA ASN A 25 12.28 0.54 -7.65
C ASN A 25 11.18 -0.15 -6.82
N ILE A 26 9.94 0.01 -7.25
CA ILE A 26 8.76 -0.58 -6.60
C ILE A 26 8.66 -2.10 -6.81
N LEU A 27 9.24 -2.63 -7.89
CA LEU A 27 9.19 -4.06 -8.21
C LEU A 27 10.05 -4.87 -7.24
N GLU A 28 11.21 -4.34 -6.89
CA GLU A 28 12.11 -4.92 -5.89
C GLU A 28 11.43 -4.93 -4.52
N LEU A 29 10.92 -3.79 -4.07
CA LEU A 29 10.18 -3.67 -2.82
C LEU A 29 8.98 -4.63 -2.75
N ALA A 30 8.25 -4.79 -3.85
CA ALA A 30 7.12 -5.70 -3.93
C ALA A 30 7.52 -7.17 -3.79
N ARG A 31 8.67 -7.56 -4.35
CA ARG A 31 9.24 -8.90 -4.17
C ARG A 31 9.73 -9.13 -2.75
N GLU A 32 10.42 -8.14 -2.16
CA GLU A 32 10.91 -8.22 -0.78
C GLU A 32 9.76 -8.39 0.23
N LEU A 33 8.65 -7.70 0.01
CA LEU A 33 7.50 -7.72 0.91
C LEU A 33 6.47 -8.82 0.59
N ASP A 34 6.67 -9.62 -0.47
CA ASP A 34 5.69 -10.59 -0.99
C ASP A 34 4.30 -9.96 -1.27
N ILE A 35 4.31 -8.79 -1.91
CA ILE A 35 3.09 -8.02 -2.23
C ILE A 35 3.02 -7.81 -3.73
N ALA A 36 1.80 -7.87 -4.29
CA ALA A 36 1.60 -7.49 -5.68
C ALA A 36 1.87 -6.00 -5.89
N VAL A 37 2.67 -5.65 -6.90
CA VAL A 37 2.97 -4.25 -7.29
C VAL A 37 1.69 -3.42 -7.48
N ALA A 38 0.63 -4.04 -8.04
CA ALA A 38 -0.69 -3.42 -8.20
C ALA A 38 -1.28 -2.90 -6.88
N MET A 39 -0.96 -3.56 -5.76
CA MET A 39 -1.41 -3.15 -4.43
C MET A 39 -0.72 -1.85 -3.98
N PHE A 40 0.56 -1.65 -4.30
CA PHE A 40 1.24 -0.40 -4.00
C PHE A 40 0.64 0.77 -4.76
N TYR A 41 0.33 0.61 -6.06
CA TYR A 41 -0.34 1.66 -6.83
C TYR A 41 -1.70 2.02 -6.21
N LYS A 42 -2.46 1.01 -5.80
CA LYS A 42 -3.73 1.22 -5.10
C LYS A 42 -3.55 1.96 -3.78
N TRP A 43 -2.59 1.55 -2.95
CA TRP A 43 -2.33 2.19 -1.67
C TRP A 43 -1.73 3.59 -1.81
N ARG A 44 -0.90 3.86 -2.82
CA ARG A 44 -0.44 5.22 -3.13
C ARG A 44 -1.59 6.13 -3.48
N LYS A 45 -2.50 5.67 -4.33
CA LYS A 45 -3.70 6.44 -4.70
C LYS A 45 -4.57 6.70 -3.48
N ASP A 46 -4.86 5.65 -2.70
CA ASP A 46 -5.59 5.75 -1.44
C ASP A 46 -4.91 6.71 -0.46
N TYR A 47 -3.58 6.66 -0.33
CA TYR A 47 -2.79 7.57 0.51
C TYR A 47 -2.84 9.03 0.04
N GLN A 48 -2.84 9.29 -1.27
CA GLN A 48 -3.02 10.63 -1.82
C GLN A 48 -4.46 11.15 -1.62
N GLU A 49 -5.46 10.29 -1.84
CA GLU A 49 -6.88 10.63 -1.67
C GLU A 49 -7.24 10.83 -0.18
N PHE A 50 -6.73 10.01 0.73
CA PHE A 50 -6.88 10.18 2.19
C PHE A 50 -6.00 11.28 2.76
N GLY A 51 -4.84 11.57 2.16
CA GLY A 51 -4.01 12.71 2.54
C GLY A 51 -4.68 14.05 2.21
N ALA A 52 -5.52 14.07 1.16
CA ALA A 52 -6.32 15.24 0.78
C ALA A 52 -7.69 15.27 1.50
N SER A 53 -8.30 14.12 1.76
CA SER A 53 -9.57 13.99 2.47
C SER A 53 -9.31 13.63 3.92
N SER A 54 -9.16 14.67 4.76
CA SER A 54 -9.13 14.51 6.21
C SER A 54 -10.28 13.62 6.68
N GLN A 55 -9.90 12.52 7.34
CA GLN A 55 -10.58 11.96 8.50
C GLN A 55 -12.05 11.56 8.31
N SER A 56 -12.30 10.30 7.97
CA SER A 56 -13.41 9.56 8.57
C SER A 56 -13.25 8.04 8.39
N TYR A 57 -12.69 7.39 9.41
CA TYR A 57 -13.17 6.05 9.76
C TYR A 57 -14.03 6.24 11.01
N ARG A 58 -15.34 6.33 10.78
CA ARG A 58 -16.38 6.10 11.76
C ARG A 58 -17.24 4.97 11.24
#